data_AF-A0A8B6DC84-F1
#
_entry.id   AF-A0A8B6DC84-F1
#
_cell.length_a   1.000
_cell.length_b   1.000
_cell.length_c   1.000
_cell.angle_alpha   90.00
_cell.angle_beta   90.00
_cell.angle_gamma   90.00
#
_symmetry.space_group_name_H-M   'P 1'
#
loop_
_entity.id
_entity.type
_entity.pdbx_description
1 polymer ?
#
loop_
_entity_poly.entity_id
_entity_poly.type
_entity_poly.pdbx_seq_one_letter_code
_entity_poly.pdbx_strand_id
1 'polypeptide(L)'
;MELIEAFVLVMYDSNTTIFDINESRHKLFARKQRQHDTIHSTRAALLEHTKRAAYQGGHIWRHAVTHEQHLPSPGDWGLVKKLRRTHIGCGFLMEHN
;
A
#
# COMPACT_ATOMS: atom_id res chain seq x y z
N MET A 1 -3.47 5.08 6.38
CA MET A 1 -4.21 3.90 5.89
C MET A 1 -5.71 4.09 5.94
N GLU A 2 -6.23 4.89 6.86
CA GLU A 2 -7.67 5.13 7.07
C GLU A 2 -8.44 5.48 5.80
N LEU A 3 -7.92 6.35 4.92
CA LEU A 3 -8.59 6.69 3.65
C LEU A 3 -8.78 5.47 2.73
N ILE A 4 -7.74 4.64 2.59
CA ILE A 4 -7.78 3.43 1.76
C ILE A 4 -8.71 2.40 2.39
N GLU A 5 -8.68 2.27 3.71
CA GLU A 5 -9.59 1.40 4.45
C GLU A 5 -11.04 1.82 4.24
N ALA A 6 -11.36 3.12 4.41
CA ALA A 6 -12.69 3.66 4.17
C ALA A 6 -13.16 3.46 2.72
N PHE A 7 -12.28 3.66 1.74
CA PHE A 7 -12.58 3.41 0.33
C PHE A 7 -12.95 1.93 0.09
N VAL A 8 -12.15 1.00 0.62
CA VAL A 8 -12.43 -0.44 0.50
C VAL A 8 -13.75 -0.81 1.19
N LEU A 9 -14.02 -0.25 2.37
CA LEU A 9 -15.26 -0.51 3.11
C LEU A 9 -16.50 -0.07 2.31
N VAL A 10 -16.49 1.14 1.75
CA VAL A 10 -17.59 1.67 0.92
C VAL A 10 -17.78 0.86 -0.36
N MET A 11 -16.69 0.37 -0.99
CA MET A 11 -16.78 -0.46 -2.20
C MET A 11 -17.53 -1.77 -1.97
N TYR A 12 -17.35 -2.39 -0.80
CA TYR A 12 -17.98 -3.69 -0.50
C TYR A 12 -19.33 -3.55 0.21
N ASP A 13 -19.55 -2.48 0.97
CA ASP A 13 -20.81 -2.14 1.62
C ASP A 13 -21.00 -0.62 1.66
N SER A 14 -21.65 -0.06 0.64
CA SER A 14 -21.82 1.40 0.50
C SER A 14 -22.65 2.06 1.61
N ASN A 15 -23.43 1.26 2.36
CA ASN A 15 -24.22 1.73 3.50
C ASN A 15 -23.58 1.35 4.85
N THR A 16 -22.29 1.03 4.87
CA THR A 16 -21.59 0.68 6.11
C THR A 16 -21.40 1.88 7.02
N THR A 17 -21.69 1.70 8.31
CA THR A 17 -21.33 2.63 9.39
C THR A 17 -20.08 2.16 10.15
N ILE A 18 -19.47 1.06 9.69
CA ILE A 18 -18.27 0.47 10.28
C ILE A 18 -17.05 1.06 9.59
N PHE A 19 -16.09 1.52 10.38
CA PHE A 19 -14.84 2.11 9.92
C PHE A 19 -13.61 1.21 10.19
N ASP A 20 -13.82 -0.03 10.64
CA ASP A 20 -12.78 -1.05 10.81
C ASP A 20 -12.92 -2.17 9.77
N ILE A 21 -11.81 -2.50 9.10
CA ILE A 21 -11.80 -3.57 8.09
C ILE A 21 -12.09 -4.94 8.68
N ASN A 22 -11.51 -5.30 9.82
CA ASN A 22 -11.70 -6.65 10.32
C ASN A 22 -13.14 -6.84 10.84
N GLU A 23 -13.72 -5.82 11.46
CA GLU A 23 -15.12 -5.80 11.90
C GLU A 23 -16.08 -5.87 10.70
N SER A 24 -15.84 -5.06 9.66
CA SER A 24 -16.64 -5.12 8.43
C SER A 24 -16.56 -6.48 7.76
N ARG A 25 -15.35 -7.04 7.66
CA ARG A 25 -15.13 -8.38 7.11
C ARG A 25 -15.92 -9.43 7.90
N HIS A 26 -15.89 -9.36 9.22
CA HIS A 26 -16.67 -10.24 10.09
C HIS A 26 -18.18 -10.06 9.87
N LYS A 27 -18.69 -8.82 9.78
CA LYS A 27 -20.11 -8.55 9.47
C LYS A 27 -20.51 -9.12 8.09
N LEU A 28 -19.70 -8.90 7.06
CA LEU A 28 -19.98 -9.39 5.71
C LEU A 28 -20.03 -10.93 5.67
N PHE A 29 -19.13 -11.59 6.39
CA PHE A 29 -19.10 -13.04 6.50
C PHE A 29 -20.25 -13.57 7.35
N ALA A 30 -20.32 -13.19 8.62
CA ALA A 30 -21.23 -13.77 9.60
C ALA A 30 -22.69 -13.32 9.43
N ARG A 31 -22.93 -12.04 9.10
CA ARG A 31 -24.30 -11.49 9.04
C ARG A 31 -24.86 -11.44 7.63
N LYS A 32 -24.04 -11.07 6.63
CA LYS A 32 -24.47 -11.04 5.22
C LYS A 32 -24.21 -12.34 4.48
N GLN A 33 -23.62 -13.36 5.12
CA GLN A 33 -23.37 -14.69 4.57
C GLN A 33 -22.68 -14.65 3.19
N ARG A 34 -21.78 -13.68 3.00
CA ARG A 34 -21.03 -13.55 1.76
C ARG A 34 -19.92 -14.60 1.68
N GLN A 35 -19.70 -15.12 0.48
CA GLN A 35 -18.61 -16.05 0.19
C GLN A 35 -17.26 -15.41 0.50
N HIS A 36 -16.32 -16.21 0.99
CA HIS A 36 -14.98 -15.76 1.41
C HIS A 36 -14.24 -14.96 0.32
N ASP A 37 -14.42 -15.33 -0.94
CA ASP A 37 -13.72 -14.70 -2.06
C ASP A 37 -14.41 -13.40 -2.55
N THR A 38 -15.60 -13.11 -2.01
CA THR A 38 -16.39 -11.90 -2.34
C THR A 38 -16.30 -10.81 -1.27
N ILE A 39 -15.54 -11.06 -0.20
CA ILE A 39 -15.31 -10.10 0.89
C ILE A 39 -13.88 -9.54 0.81
N HIS A 40 -13.72 -8.26 1.11
CA HIS A 40 -12.43 -7.58 1.05
C HIS A 40 -11.40 -8.23 1.97
N SER A 41 -10.10 -8.12 1.62
CA SER A 41 -9.00 -8.69 2.40
C SER A 41 -8.97 -8.20 3.86
N THR A 42 -8.20 -8.89 4.71
CA THR A 42 -7.92 -8.43 6.08
C THR A 42 -7.10 -7.15 6.06
N ARG A 43 -7.06 -6.44 7.20
CA ARG A 43 -6.29 -5.19 7.32
C ARG A 43 -4.80 -5.39 7.03
N ALA A 44 -4.21 -6.47 7.52
CA ALA A 44 -2.80 -6.79 7.28
C ALA A 44 -2.51 -7.03 5.79
N ALA A 45 -3.37 -7.81 5.11
CA ALA A 45 -3.24 -8.03 3.68
C ALA A 45 -3.42 -6.73 2.87
N LEU A 46 -4.38 -5.88 3.24
CA LEU A 46 -4.57 -4.58 2.58
C LEU A 46 -3.34 -3.69 2.72
N LEU A 47 -2.71 -3.67 3.90
CA LEU A 47 -1.48 -2.92 4.13
C LEU A 47 -0.36 -3.39 3.18
N GLU A 48 -0.14 -4.70 3.08
CA GLU A 48 0.89 -5.26 2.20
C GLU A 48 0.56 -5.03 0.72
N HIS A 49 -0.70 -5.13 0.32
CA HIS A 49 -1.12 -4.76 -1.04
C HIS A 49 -0.88 -3.29 -1.35
N THR A 50 -1.14 -2.39 -0.39
CA THR A 50 -0.90 -0.96 -0.55
C THR A 50 0.60 -0.66 -0.72
N LYS A 51 1.45 -1.27 0.11
CA LYS A 51 2.90 -1.15 -0.01
C LYS A 51 3.39 -1.65 -1.38
N ARG A 52 2.87 -2.79 -1.84
CA ARG A 52 3.20 -3.36 -3.15
C ARG A 52 2.78 -2.45 -4.30
N ALA A 53 1.57 -1.90 -4.26
CA ALA A 53 1.09 -0.96 -5.27
C ALA A 53 1.96 0.31 -5.31
N ALA A 54 2.31 0.85 -4.14
CA ALA A 54 3.22 2.00 -4.05
C ALA A 54 4.63 1.68 -4.57
N TYR A 55 5.15 0.48 -4.33
CA TYR A 55 6.42 0.02 -4.89
C TYR A 55 6.38 -0.06 -6.43
N GLN A 56 5.36 -0.73 -6.96
CA GLN A 56 5.20 -0.91 -8.40
C GLN A 56 5.02 0.43 -9.13
N GLY A 57 4.07 1.26 -8.70
CA GLY A 57 3.80 2.53 -9.36
C GLY A 57 4.84 3.60 -9.07
N GLY A 58 5.24 3.73 -7.80
CA GLY A 58 6.12 4.81 -7.37
C GLY A 58 7.60 4.57 -7.68
N HIS A 59 8.03 3.31 -7.76
CA HIS A 59 9.44 2.97 -7.98
C HIS A 59 9.67 2.28 -9.32
N ILE A 60 9.03 1.15 -9.59
CA ILE A 60 9.30 0.39 -10.83
C ILE A 60 8.91 1.23 -12.05
N TRP A 61 7.65 1.68 -12.11
CA TRP A 61 7.15 2.43 -13.27
C TRP A 61 7.78 3.81 -13.39
N ARG A 62 7.99 4.52 -12.27
CA ARG A 62 8.65 5.84 -12.29
C ARG A 62 10.02 5.81 -12.97
N HIS A 63 10.74 4.71 -12.83
CA HIS A 63 12.09 4.58 -13.37
C HIS A 63 12.12 3.68 -14.62
N ALA A 64 10.98 3.34 -15.22
CA ALA A 64 10.89 2.34 -16.30
C ALA A 64 11.80 2.60 -17.52
N VAL A 65 12.23 3.85 -17.72
CA VAL A 65 13.14 4.26 -18.80
C VAL A 65 14.60 4.38 -18.36
N THR A 66 14.89 4.19 -17.07
CA THR A 66 16.25 4.23 -16.52
C THR A 66 16.97 2.94 -16.89
N HIS A 67 18.12 3.06 -17.57
CA HIS A 67 19.01 1.94 -17.85
C HIS A 67 19.60 1.40 -16.54
N GLU A 68 19.73 0.07 -16.40
CA GLU A 68 20.29 -0.59 -15.21
C GLU A 68 19.63 -0.19 -13.87
N GLN A 69 18.31 -0.38 -13.77
CA GLN A 69 17.59 -0.10 -12.53
C GLN A 69 18.06 -1.00 -11.39
N HIS A 70 18.56 -0.41 -10.30
CA HIS A 70 18.80 -1.14 -9.06
C HIS A 70 17.55 -1.12 -8.18
N LEU A 71 16.77 -2.21 -8.24
CA LEU A 71 15.53 -2.36 -7.51
C LEU A 71 15.79 -2.79 -6.05
N PRO A 72 15.26 -2.07 -5.04
CA PRO A 72 15.31 -2.52 -3.66
C PRO A 72 14.42 -3.75 -3.46
N SER A 73 14.78 -4.59 -2.49
CA SER A 73 13.98 -5.76 -2.10
C SER A 73 12.53 -5.34 -1.81
N PRO A 74 11.53 -6.01 -2.42
CA PRO A 74 10.12 -5.71 -2.17
C PRO A 74 9.72 -5.89 -0.71
N GLY A 75 10.39 -6.78 0.04
CA GLY A 75 10.13 -7.01 1.46
C GLY A 75 10.62 -5.87 2.36
N ASP A 76 11.65 -5.14 1.91
CA ASP A 76 12.26 -4.04 2.66
C ASP A 76 11.67 -2.67 2.26
N TRP A 77 10.90 -2.62 1.17
CA TRP A 77 10.32 -1.40 0.66
C TRP A 77 9.28 -0.79 1.61
N GLY A 78 9.47 0.47 1.98
CA GLY A 78 8.57 1.20 2.89
C GLY A 78 8.74 0.86 4.38
N LEU A 79 9.63 -0.09 4.74
CA LEU A 79 10.00 -0.38 6.14
C LEU A 79 11.19 0.44 6.62
N VAL A 80 11.98 1.00 5.70
CA VAL A 80 13.11 1.85 6.06
C VAL A 80 12.57 3.16 6.64
N LYS A 81 12.52 3.26 7.98
CA LYS A 81 12.55 4.56 8.66
C LYS A 81 13.87 5.21 8.26
N LYS A 82 13.88 5.93 7.13
CA LYS A 82 14.95 6.87 6.85
C LYS A 82 14.92 7.83 8.02
N LEU A 83 15.89 7.70 8.94
CA LEU A 83 16.25 8.81 9.82
C LEU A 83 16.37 10.00 8.87
N ARG A 84 15.45 10.96 8.99
CA ARG A 84 15.53 12.19 8.22
C ARG A 84 16.79 12.89 8.71
N ARG A 85 17.93 12.63 8.05
CA ARG A 85 18.92 13.68 7.89
C ARG A 85 18.25 14.67 6.94
N THR A 86 17.64 15.67 7.55
CA THR A 86 17.35 16.94 6.88
C THR A 86 18.66 17.42 6.26
N HIS A 87 18.82 17.21 4.97
CA HIS A 87 19.65 18.09 4.18
C HIS A 87 18.76 18.65 3.09
N ILE A 88 18.27 19.85 3.37
CA ILE A 88 17.95 20.81 2.33
C ILE A 88 19.21 20.89 1.48
N GLY A 89 19.11 20.56 0.19
CA GLY A 89 20.28 20.51 -0.66
C GLY A 89 19.98 19.81 -1.97
N CYS A 90 19.49 20.58 -2.93
CA CYS A 90 19.75 20.34 -4.34
C CYS A 90 21.21 19.90 -4.51
N GLY A 91 21.46 18.74 -5.13
CA GLY A 91 22.79 18.14 -5.17
C GLY A 91 22.92 17.12 -6.30
N PHE A 92 23.07 17.66 -7.51
CA PHE A 92 23.61 17.00 -8.68
C PHE A 92 25.08 16.62 -8.45
N LEU A 93 25.41 15.33 -8.44
CA LEU A 93 26.77 14.77 -8.64
C LEU A 93 26.51 13.36 -9.21
N MET A 94 26.68 13.07 -10.51
CA MET A 94 27.95 12.94 -11.25
C MET A 94 29.07 12.33 -10.41
N GLU A 95 29.24 11.02 -10.54
CA GLU A 95 30.54 10.38 -10.35
C GLU A 95 30.96 9.72 -11.66
N HIS A 96 32.00 10.30 -12.26
CA HIS A 96 32.85 9.69 -13.27
C HIS A 96 34.11 9.20 -12.54
N ASN A 97 34.48 7.95 -12.88
CA ASN A 97 35.77 7.27 -12.70
C ASN A 97 36.13 6.74 -11.31
#